data_AF-A0AAW2WGQ5-F1
#
_entry.id   AF-A0AAW2WGQ5-F1
#
_cell.length_a   1.000
_cell.length_b   1.000
_cell.length_c   1.000
_cell.angle_alpha   90.00
_cell.angle_beta   90.00
_cell.angle_gamma   90.00
#
_symmetry.space_group_name_H-M   'P 1'
#
loop_
_entity.id
_entity.type
_entity.pdbx_description
1 polymer ?
#
loop_
_entity_poly.entity_id
_entity_poly.type
_entity_poly.pdbx_seq_one_letter_code
_entity_poly.pdbx_strand_id
1 'polypeptide(L)'
;VEGAAAKGGKSISVWDDLTLRTPNMITDGSNGNVACDGYHRYKEDIKLMKNMGFDSYRFSISWPRILPGGRIFAGVNKEGIDYYNNVIDTVIDQGMKPFVTLFHWDIPNCLQLEYGGMLSEKVVDDFVEFAEICFQEFGDRVKFWTTINEPWTYAVRGYTPGDDFVHSNAADKERSSQEAPRRLHSHRLSTRIKRLDSTAQTTRDTWFPVNDPAKDAYIVARNLLLCHATAVQSYRKNFQVFQEGEIGIALNSCCHYPFQKLLGDHSVKRAYDFMIGWFLEPVIYGQFPQSMLENAKANIVPFSEKETQLLKHSIDFWGLNYYTADFVANERDPPGVGYAADQHCIYSYFFIMVVDGSKGII
;
A
#
# COMPACT_ATOMS: atom_id res chain seq x y z
N VAL A 1 -2.77 -13.87 -2.91
CA VAL A 1 -2.25 -15.27 -2.93
C VAL A 1 -3.26 -16.24 -2.35
N GLU A 2 -3.74 -16.03 -1.12
CA GLU A 2 -4.56 -17.01 -0.39
C GLU A 2 -5.81 -17.49 -1.13
N GLY A 3 -6.64 -16.56 -1.64
CA GLY A 3 -7.99 -16.91 -2.06
C GLY A 3 -8.88 -17.25 -0.85
N ALA A 4 -9.84 -18.16 -1.08
CA ALA A 4 -10.77 -18.60 -0.05
C ALA A 4 -11.45 -17.41 0.67
N ALA A 5 -11.80 -16.37 -0.10
CA ALA A 5 -12.20 -15.07 0.43
C ALA A 5 -13.46 -15.10 1.30
N ALA A 6 -14.34 -16.09 1.09
CA ALA A 6 -15.57 -16.34 1.85
C ALA A 6 -15.62 -17.75 2.46
N LYS A 7 -14.46 -18.32 2.82
CA LYS A 7 -14.33 -19.64 3.47
C LYS A 7 -13.63 -19.52 4.82
N GLY A 8 -13.82 -20.54 5.65
CA GLY A 8 -13.12 -20.71 6.92
C GLY A 8 -13.31 -19.55 7.89
N GLY A 9 -14.54 -19.04 8.00
CA GLY A 9 -14.92 -17.96 8.93
C GLY A 9 -14.44 -16.55 8.57
N LYS A 10 -13.69 -16.36 7.47
CA LYS A 10 -13.20 -15.03 7.03
C LYS A 10 -14.36 -14.11 6.63
N SER A 11 -14.26 -12.82 7.00
CA SER A 11 -15.16 -11.77 6.51
C SER A 11 -14.61 -11.02 5.28
N ILE A 12 -15.46 -10.16 4.71
CA ILE A 12 -15.13 -9.30 3.58
C ILE A 12 -14.08 -8.26 3.99
N SER A 13 -12.98 -8.20 3.26
CA SER A 13 -12.02 -7.09 3.34
C SER A 13 -12.41 -5.95 2.41
N VAL A 14 -11.73 -4.82 2.54
CA VAL A 14 -11.94 -3.71 1.60
C VAL A 14 -11.59 -4.05 0.15
N TRP A 15 -10.64 -4.97 -0.08
CA TRP A 15 -10.30 -5.43 -1.43
C TRP A 15 -11.38 -6.36 -2.00
N ASP A 16 -11.97 -7.21 -1.16
CA ASP A 16 -13.13 -8.01 -1.55
C ASP A 16 -14.30 -7.10 -1.97
N ASP A 17 -14.61 -6.07 -1.16
CA ASP A 17 -15.67 -5.09 -1.49
C ASP A 17 -15.36 -4.32 -2.78
N LEU A 18 -14.16 -3.74 -2.90
CA LEU A 18 -13.77 -2.92 -4.03
C LEU A 18 -13.88 -3.68 -5.35
N THR A 19 -13.30 -4.88 -5.41
CA THR A 19 -13.25 -5.67 -6.65
C THR A 19 -14.60 -6.26 -7.04
N LEU A 20 -15.48 -6.55 -6.07
CA LEU A 20 -16.85 -7.00 -6.35
C LEU A 20 -17.77 -5.85 -6.75
N ARG A 21 -17.68 -4.70 -6.07
CA ARG A 21 -18.53 -3.54 -6.30
C ARG A 21 -18.13 -2.77 -7.56
N THR A 22 -16.85 -2.74 -7.88
CA THR A 22 -16.29 -1.93 -8.97
C THR A 22 -15.27 -2.72 -9.81
N PRO A 23 -15.70 -3.79 -10.51
CA PRO A 23 -14.77 -4.67 -11.23
C PRO A 23 -13.94 -3.92 -12.29
N ASN A 24 -14.48 -2.85 -12.88
CA ASN A 24 -13.77 -2.05 -13.88
C ASN A 24 -12.57 -1.26 -13.33
N MET A 25 -12.37 -1.22 -12.01
CA MET A 25 -11.13 -0.70 -11.39
C MET A 25 -9.95 -1.67 -11.56
N ILE A 26 -10.22 -2.92 -11.90
CA ILE A 26 -9.22 -3.94 -12.21
C ILE A 26 -9.17 -4.08 -13.73
N THR A 27 -7.98 -4.02 -14.33
CA THR A 27 -7.78 -3.99 -15.79
C THR A 27 -8.55 -5.08 -16.56
N ASP A 28 -8.62 -6.28 -16.00
CA ASP A 28 -9.32 -7.44 -16.59
C ASP A 28 -10.62 -7.80 -15.85
N GLY A 29 -11.03 -7.00 -14.86
CA GLY A 29 -12.19 -7.27 -14.02
C GLY A 29 -12.03 -8.46 -13.05
N SER A 30 -10.83 -8.99 -12.89
CA SER A 30 -10.55 -10.10 -11.96
C SER A 30 -10.63 -9.68 -10.49
N ASN A 31 -10.58 -10.65 -9.57
CA ASN A 31 -10.60 -10.42 -8.13
C ASN A 31 -9.80 -11.49 -7.38
N GLY A 32 -9.63 -11.27 -6.07
CA GLY A 32 -8.87 -12.14 -5.17
C GLY A 32 -9.62 -13.36 -4.62
N ASN A 33 -10.84 -13.66 -5.07
CA ASN A 33 -11.70 -14.68 -4.44
C ASN A 33 -11.03 -16.07 -4.37
N VAL A 34 -10.31 -16.44 -5.44
CA VAL A 34 -9.51 -17.67 -5.52
C VAL A 34 -8.01 -17.35 -5.56
N ALA A 35 -7.59 -16.29 -6.27
CA ALA A 35 -6.19 -15.94 -6.44
C ALA A 35 -5.33 -17.16 -6.88
N CYS A 36 -4.27 -17.51 -6.15
CA CYS A 36 -3.44 -18.69 -6.41
C CYS A 36 -3.93 -19.95 -5.66
N ASP A 37 -5.02 -19.82 -4.90
CA ASP A 37 -5.55 -20.82 -3.98
C ASP A 37 -4.56 -21.25 -2.89
N GLY A 38 -3.70 -20.32 -2.46
CA GLY A 38 -2.69 -20.57 -1.42
C GLY A 38 -3.28 -21.04 -0.09
N TYR A 39 -4.55 -20.71 0.20
CA TYR A 39 -5.24 -21.17 1.40
C TYR A 39 -5.31 -22.71 1.48
N HIS A 40 -5.44 -23.40 0.34
CA HIS A 40 -5.43 -24.87 0.30
C HIS A 40 -4.07 -25.43 -0.14
N ARG A 41 -3.26 -24.65 -0.86
CA ARG A 41 -2.05 -25.10 -1.57
C ARG A 41 -0.72 -24.64 -0.96
N TYR A 42 -0.75 -24.02 0.21
CA TYR A 42 0.45 -23.46 0.86
C TYR A 42 1.55 -24.51 1.05
N LYS A 43 1.21 -25.79 1.28
CA LYS A 43 2.22 -26.86 1.47
C LYS A 43 3.04 -27.08 0.20
N GLU A 44 2.39 -27.14 -0.96
CA GLU A 44 3.06 -27.27 -2.25
C GLU A 44 3.90 -26.03 -2.56
N ASP A 45 3.34 -24.83 -2.34
CA ASP A 45 4.01 -23.56 -2.62
C ASP A 45 5.28 -23.39 -1.76
N ILE A 46 5.21 -23.71 -0.46
CA ILE A 46 6.36 -23.63 0.46
C ILE A 46 7.43 -24.67 0.09
N LYS A 47 7.04 -25.88 -0.31
CA LYS A 47 7.99 -26.89 -0.79
C LYS A 47 8.70 -26.43 -2.06
N LEU A 48 7.98 -25.80 -2.99
CA LEU A 48 8.58 -25.23 -4.20
C LEU A 48 9.59 -24.14 -3.86
N MET A 49 9.26 -23.23 -2.93
CA MET A 49 10.21 -22.23 -2.44
C MET A 49 11.48 -22.87 -1.86
N LYS A 50 11.33 -23.91 -1.04
CA LYS A 50 12.51 -24.60 -0.51
C LYS A 50 13.37 -25.22 -1.59
N ASN A 51 12.75 -25.86 -2.58
CA ASN A 51 13.47 -26.46 -3.72
C ASN A 51 14.21 -25.43 -4.58
N MET A 52 13.75 -24.18 -4.61
CA MET A 52 14.45 -23.07 -5.27
C MET A 52 15.63 -22.52 -4.45
N GLY A 53 15.83 -22.99 -3.21
CA GLY A 53 16.94 -22.60 -2.35
C GLY A 53 16.68 -21.36 -1.50
N PHE A 54 15.42 -20.95 -1.28
CA PHE A 54 15.10 -19.84 -0.39
C PHE A 54 15.34 -20.21 1.09
N ASP A 55 15.85 -19.25 1.85
CA ASP A 55 16.10 -19.37 3.30
C ASP A 55 14.96 -18.80 4.17
N SER A 56 14.07 -18.01 3.56
CA SER A 56 12.98 -17.33 4.25
C SER A 56 11.76 -17.21 3.35
N TYR A 57 10.59 -17.12 3.97
CA TYR A 57 9.33 -16.83 3.29
C TYR A 57 8.65 -15.64 3.95
N ARG A 58 8.46 -14.57 3.16
CA ARG A 58 7.68 -13.40 3.57
C ARG A 58 6.23 -13.56 3.12
N PHE A 59 5.30 -13.51 4.07
CA PHE A 59 3.85 -13.52 3.81
C PHE A 59 3.13 -12.56 4.74
N SER A 60 1.84 -12.31 4.48
CA SER A 60 0.99 -11.46 5.33
C SER A 60 -0.12 -12.26 6.01
N ILE A 61 -0.60 -11.75 7.14
CA ILE A 61 -1.80 -12.25 7.80
C ILE A 61 -2.99 -11.40 7.34
N SER A 62 -4.08 -12.05 6.94
CA SER A 62 -5.35 -11.40 6.62
C SER A 62 -6.08 -11.06 7.90
N TRP A 63 -6.16 -9.76 8.22
CA TRP A 63 -6.91 -9.26 9.38
C TRP A 63 -8.36 -9.76 9.39
N PRO A 64 -9.17 -9.66 8.32
CA PRO A 64 -10.55 -10.16 8.34
C PRO A 64 -10.64 -11.70 8.42
N ARG A 65 -9.54 -12.43 8.23
CA ARG A 65 -9.49 -13.87 8.51
C ARG A 65 -9.28 -14.17 9.99
N ILE A 66 -8.49 -13.37 10.71
CA ILE A 66 -8.25 -13.55 12.16
C ILE A 66 -9.40 -12.94 12.99
N LEU A 67 -9.80 -11.71 12.67
CA LEU A 67 -10.87 -10.96 13.33
C LEU A 67 -11.94 -10.59 12.29
N PRO A 68 -12.92 -11.48 12.01
CA PRO A 68 -13.95 -11.21 11.01
C PRO A 68 -14.79 -9.96 11.31
N GLY A 69 -15.03 -9.66 12.59
CA GLY A 69 -15.70 -8.43 13.03
C GLY A 69 -14.76 -7.22 13.20
N GLY A 70 -13.48 -7.35 12.82
CA GLY A 70 -12.46 -6.32 12.94
C GLY A 70 -11.83 -6.19 14.33
N ARG A 71 -12.61 -6.45 15.40
CA ARG A 71 -12.18 -6.32 16.80
C ARG A 71 -12.35 -7.61 17.59
N ILE A 72 -11.60 -7.75 18.68
CA ILE A 72 -11.60 -8.97 19.51
C ILE A 72 -12.98 -9.27 20.10
N PHE A 73 -13.72 -8.23 20.52
CA PHE A 73 -15.05 -8.41 21.14
C PHE A 73 -16.07 -9.08 20.20
N ALA A 74 -15.86 -8.98 18.87
CA ALA A 74 -16.71 -9.59 17.86
C ALA A 74 -16.34 -11.07 17.57
N GLY A 75 -15.33 -11.60 18.26
CA GLY A 75 -14.89 -12.98 18.17
C GLY A 75 -13.63 -13.16 17.32
N VAL A 76 -12.77 -14.06 17.78
CA VAL A 76 -11.55 -14.49 17.09
C VAL A 76 -11.86 -15.76 16.29
N ASN A 77 -11.51 -15.76 15.01
CA ASN A 77 -11.72 -16.92 14.15
C ASN A 77 -10.59 -17.94 14.30
N LYS A 78 -10.87 -19.03 15.05
CA LYS A 78 -9.89 -20.07 15.32
C LYS A 78 -9.45 -20.84 14.08
N GLU A 79 -10.32 -21.04 13.08
CA GLU A 79 -9.92 -21.66 11.81
C GLU A 79 -8.91 -20.80 11.04
N GLY A 80 -9.04 -19.47 11.14
CA GLY A 80 -8.07 -18.52 10.61
C GLY A 80 -6.71 -18.63 11.31
N ILE A 81 -6.71 -18.73 12.64
CA ILE A 81 -5.49 -18.96 13.42
C ILE A 81 -4.83 -20.29 13.06
N ASP A 82 -5.61 -21.38 12.99
CA ASP A 82 -5.12 -22.70 12.64
C ASP A 82 -4.49 -22.71 11.25
N TYR A 83 -5.07 -21.99 10.29
CA TYR A 83 -4.47 -21.82 8.96
C TYR A 83 -3.07 -21.21 9.04
N TYR A 84 -2.89 -20.08 9.73
CA TYR A 84 -1.57 -19.44 9.82
C TYR A 84 -0.58 -20.23 10.67
N ASN A 85 -1.04 -20.90 11.75
CA ASN A 85 -0.21 -21.87 12.49
C ASN A 85 0.36 -22.93 11.55
N ASN A 86 -0.51 -23.56 10.74
CA ASN A 86 -0.08 -24.57 9.79
C ASN A 86 0.88 -24.03 8.72
N VAL A 87 0.67 -22.80 8.23
CA VAL A 87 1.60 -22.14 7.29
C VAL A 87 2.96 -21.93 7.94
N ILE A 88 2.99 -21.35 9.14
CA ILE A 88 4.22 -21.08 9.90
C ILE A 88 4.99 -22.38 10.19
N ASP A 89 4.31 -23.40 10.69
CA ASP A 89 4.92 -24.70 10.98
C ASP A 89 5.49 -25.32 9.71
N THR A 90 4.76 -25.24 8.59
CA THR A 90 5.26 -25.75 7.30
C THR A 90 6.51 -24.99 6.81
N VAL A 91 6.59 -23.68 7.01
CA VAL A 91 7.80 -22.89 6.68
C VAL A 91 8.98 -23.36 7.52
N ILE A 92 8.78 -23.52 8.83
CA ILE A 92 9.82 -23.92 9.78
C ILE A 92 10.27 -25.37 9.54
N ASP A 93 9.34 -26.29 9.27
CA ASP A 93 9.62 -27.69 8.96
C ASP A 93 10.45 -27.86 7.67
N GLN A 94 10.32 -26.93 6.72
CA GLN A 94 11.18 -26.86 5.53
C GLN A 94 12.53 -26.17 5.80
N GLY A 95 12.81 -25.78 7.05
CA GLY A 95 14.03 -25.10 7.46
C GLY A 95 14.14 -23.67 6.92
N MET A 96 13.03 -22.99 6.68
CA MET A 96 12.98 -21.59 6.28
C MET A 96 12.50 -20.70 7.43
N LYS A 97 12.84 -19.41 7.38
CA LYS A 97 12.41 -18.42 8.38
C LYS A 97 11.11 -17.71 7.95
N PRO A 98 10.05 -17.68 8.77
CA PRO A 98 8.86 -16.89 8.48
C PRO A 98 9.11 -15.40 8.74
N PHE A 99 8.87 -14.57 7.73
CA PHE A 99 8.83 -13.10 7.83
C PHE A 99 7.38 -12.65 7.68
N VAL A 100 6.75 -12.21 8.77
CA VAL A 100 5.30 -12.00 8.78
C VAL A 100 4.96 -10.52 8.70
N THR A 101 4.12 -10.16 7.73
CA THR A 101 3.54 -8.82 7.60
C THR A 101 2.15 -8.78 8.24
N LEU A 102 1.93 -7.92 9.23
CA LEU A 102 0.64 -7.79 9.91
C LEU A 102 -0.40 -7.10 9.02
N PHE A 103 -0.04 -5.98 8.40
CA PHE A 103 -0.93 -5.24 7.51
C PHE A 103 -0.37 -5.13 6.10
N HIS A 104 -1.05 -5.80 5.16
CA HIS A 104 -0.80 -5.69 3.73
C HIS A 104 -2.07 -5.23 3.00
N TRP A 105 -2.56 -4.04 3.40
CA TRP A 105 -3.70 -3.34 2.79
C TRP A 105 -5.07 -4.02 2.98
N ASP A 106 -5.14 -5.08 3.77
CA ASP A 106 -6.31 -5.96 3.91
C ASP A 106 -7.11 -5.65 5.19
N ILE A 107 -7.60 -4.41 5.33
CA ILE A 107 -8.42 -4.01 6.48
C ILE A 107 -9.83 -4.65 6.38
N PRO A 108 -10.43 -5.12 7.49
CA PRO A 108 -11.81 -5.61 7.51
C PRO A 108 -12.80 -4.53 7.05
N ASN A 109 -13.70 -4.88 6.11
CA ASN A 109 -14.62 -3.89 5.53
C ASN A 109 -15.60 -3.31 6.56
N CYS A 110 -15.91 -4.03 7.64
CA CYS A 110 -16.73 -3.50 8.72
C CYS A 110 -16.15 -2.24 9.35
N LEU A 111 -14.83 -2.15 9.52
CA LEU A 111 -14.14 -0.97 10.07
C LEU A 111 -14.16 0.19 9.06
N GLN A 112 -14.03 -0.13 7.77
CA GLN A 112 -14.18 0.85 6.70
C GLN A 112 -15.59 1.47 6.69
N LEU A 113 -16.63 0.65 6.85
CA LEU A 113 -18.02 1.09 6.87
C LEU A 113 -18.40 1.82 8.16
N GLU A 114 -17.84 1.43 9.31
CA GLU A 114 -18.20 2.00 10.62
C GLU A 114 -17.65 3.43 10.79
N TYR A 115 -16.38 3.65 10.43
CA TYR A 115 -15.71 4.93 10.71
C TYR A 115 -14.76 5.41 9.62
N GLY A 116 -14.75 4.77 8.44
CA GLY A 116 -13.87 5.15 7.33
C GLY A 116 -12.49 4.49 7.36
N GLY A 117 -12.28 3.46 8.19
CA GLY A 117 -11.04 2.69 8.24
C GLY A 117 -9.85 3.57 8.60
N MET A 118 -8.81 3.58 7.75
CA MET A 118 -7.57 4.30 8.01
C MET A 118 -7.71 5.84 8.06
N LEU A 119 -8.88 6.40 7.73
CA LEU A 119 -9.17 7.83 7.93
C LEU A 119 -9.43 8.19 9.40
N SER A 120 -9.79 7.23 10.25
CA SER A 120 -10.09 7.48 11.66
C SER A 120 -8.94 7.06 12.56
N GLU A 121 -8.64 7.87 13.58
CA GLU A 121 -7.68 7.52 14.63
C GLU A 121 -8.08 6.25 15.43
N LYS A 122 -9.38 5.89 15.41
CA LYS A 122 -9.89 4.66 16.05
C LYS A 122 -9.21 3.39 15.53
N VAL A 123 -8.72 3.41 14.29
CA VAL A 123 -8.04 2.27 13.66
C VAL A 123 -6.75 1.87 14.40
N VAL A 124 -6.15 2.80 15.15
CA VAL A 124 -4.90 2.56 15.88
C VAL A 124 -5.09 1.49 16.95
N ASP A 125 -6.12 1.65 17.79
CA ASP A 125 -6.41 0.68 18.85
C ASP A 125 -6.84 -0.67 18.24
N ASP A 126 -7.69 -0.64 17.20
CA ASP A 126 -8.16 -1.85 16.51
C ASP A 126 -6.99 -2.64 15.87
N PHE A 127 -6.02 -1.93 15.27
CA PHE A 127 -4.84 -2.55 14.68
C PHE A 127 -3.92 -3.15 15.75
N VAL A 128 -3.78 -2.47 16.90
CA VAL A 128 -2.97 -2.98 18.01
C VAL A 128 -3.61 -4.24 18.60
N GLU A 129 -4.93 -4.27 18.79
CA GLU A 129 -5.65 -5.49 19.20
C GLU A 129 -5.38 -6.66 18.25
N PHE A 130 -5.47 -6.42 16.95
CA PHE A 130 -5.16 -7.43 15.92
C PHE A 130 -3.69 -7.88 15.98
N ALA A 131 -2.75 -6.95 16.09
CA ALA A 131 -1.33 -7.23 16.19
C ALA A 131 -1.00 -8.06 17.44
N GLU A 132 -1.60 -7.73 18.59
CA GLU A 132 -1.42 -8.47 19.84
C GLU A 132 -1.91 -9.91 19.75
N ILE A 133 -3.05 -10.17 19.09
CA ILE A 133 -3.50 -11.54 18.82
C ILE A 133 -2.46 -12.29 17.96
N CYS A 134 -1.90 -11.63 16.94
CA CYS A 134 -0.87 -12.25 16.11
C CYS A 134 0.42 -12.53 16.91
N PHE A 135 0.85 -11.61 17.78
CA PHE A 135 2.00 -11.83 18.64
C PHE A 135 1.76 -12.97 19.64
N GLN A 136 0.58 -13.04 20.23
CA GLN A 136 0.19 -14.09 21.18
C GLN A 136 0.17 -15.47 20.52
N GLU A 137 -0.47 -15.60 19.36
CA GLU A 137 -0.73 -16.89 18.72
C GLU A 137 0.47 -17.41 17.92
N PHE A 138 1.36 -16.53 17.43
CA PHE A 138 2.41 -16.91 16.48
C PHE A 138 3.84 -16.50 16.89
N GLY A 139 4.01 -15.60 17.86
CA GLY A 139 5.31 -15.02 18.20
C GLY A 139 6.27 -15.96 18.93
N ASP A 140 5.78 -17.12 19.38
CA ASP A 140 6.63 -18.22 19.85
C ASP A 140 7.56 -18.73 18.73
N ARG A 141 7.08 -18.71 17.47
CA ARG A 141 7.77 -19.19 16.26
C ARG A 141 8.22 -18.09 15.30
N VAL A 142 7.44 -17.01 15.19
CA VAL A 142 7.74 -15.87 14.30
C VAL A 142 8.67 -14.88 15.00
N LYS A 143 9.85 -14.66 14.40
CA LYS A 143 10.89 -13.76 14.95
C LYS A 143 11.11 -12.48 14.14
N PHE A 144 10.46 -12.33 12.99
CA PHE A 144 10.59 -11.14 12.15
C PHE A 144 9.20 -10.61 11.78
N TRP A 145 8.80 -9.54 12.46
CA TRP A 145 7.50 -8.89 12.30
C TRP A 145 7.64 -7.63 11.46
N THR A 146 6.87 -7.53 10.38
CA THR A 146 6.66 -6.30 9.63
C THR A 146 5.26 -5.79 9.95
N THR A 147 5.15 -4.62 10.57
CA THR A 147 3.84 -4.03 10.90
C THR A 147 3.02 -3.71 9.67
N ILE A 148 3.56 -2.91 8.75
CA ILE A 148 2.85 -2.38 7.58
C ILE A 148 3.73 -2.56 6.34
N ASN A 149 3.11 -3.00 5.25
CA ASN A 149 3.70 -2.98 3.92
C ASN A 149 3.29 -1.71 3.15
N GLU A 150 4.27 -1.00 2.61
CA GLU A 150 4.11 0.12 1.67
C GLU A 150 3.01 1.11 2.09
N PRO A 151 3.18 1.77 3.25
CA PRO A 151 2.19 2.71 3.74
C PRO A 151 2.02 3.90 2.77
N TRP A 152 3.06 4.26 2.02
CA TRP A 152 3.00 5.27 0.96
C TRP A 152 2.02 4.85 -0.15
N THR A 153 2.18 3.65 -0.70
CA THR A 153 1.29 3.16 -1.77
C THR A 153 -0.16 3.15 -1.30
N TYR A 154 -0.41 2.67 -0.08
CA TYR A 154 -1.75 2.63 0.49
C TYR A 154 -2.35 4.03 0.66
N ALA A 155 -1.60 4.98 1.23
CA ALA A 155 -2.09 6.34 1.48
C ALA A 155 -2.34 7.09 0.17
N VAL A 156 -1.42 6.99 -0.80
CA VAL A 156 -1.52 7.70 -2.08
C VAL A 156 -2.59 7.04 -2.95
N ARG A 157 -2.40 5.78 -3.38
CA ARG A 157 -3.35 5.10 -4.30
C ARG A 157 -4.74 4.93 -3.70
N GLY A 158 -4.83 4.84 -2.38
CA GLY A 158 -6.11 4.72 -1.70
C GLY A 158 -6.93 6.00 -1.67
N TYR A 159 -6.28 7.16 -1.58
CA TYR A 159 -6.93 8.41 -1.16
C TYR A 159 -6.56 9.67 -1.96
N THR A 160 -5.67 9.58 -2.96
CA THR A 160 -5.42 10.67 -3.92
C THR A 160 -6.16 10.38 -5.24
N PRO A 161 -7.09 11.25 -5.68
CA PRO A 161 -7.73 11.10 -6.98
C PRO A 161 -6.73 11.30 -8.12
N GLY A 162 -6.78 10.44 -9.13
CA GLY A 162 -6.12 10.68 -10.42
C GLY A 162 -4.67 10.20 -10.55
N ASP A 163 -4.18 9.33 -9.67
CA ASP A 163 -2.88 8.67 -9.84
C ASP A 163 -3.05 7.32 -10.53
N ASP A 164 -3.28 7.37 -11.85
CA ASP A 164 -2.44 6.53 -12.69
C ASP A 164 -1.12 7.27 -12.85
N PHE A 165 -0.04 6.52 -13.01
CA PHE A 165 1.09 7.04 -13.77
C PHE A 165 0.47 7.63 -15.03
N VAL A 166 0.34 8.96 -15.13
CA VAL A 166 -0.20 9.57 -16.33
C VAL A 166 0.83 9.26 -17.41
N HIS A 167 0.57 8.17 -18.13
CA HIS A 167 1.11 7.94 -19.43
C HIS A 167 0.67 9.17 -20.22
N SER A 168 1.57 10.13 -20.36
CA SER A 168 1.39 11.30 -21.19
C SER A 168 1.47 10.90 -22.67
N ASN A 169 0.75 9.85 -23.07
CA ASN A 169 0.40 9.60 -24.44
C ASN A 169 -1.02 10.11 -24.64
N ALA A 170 -1.12 11.39 -25.02
CA ALA A 170 -2.36 11.99 -25.53
C ALA A 170 -2.97 11.20 -26.72
N ALA A 171 -2.28 10.20 -27.27
CA ALA A 171 -2.72 9.33 -28.34
C ALA A 171 -3.59 8.13 -27.88
N ASP A 172 -3.49 7.66 -26.64
CA ASP A 172 -4.20 6.42 -26.22
C ASP A 172 -5.67 6.65 -25.84
N LYS A 173 -6.06 7.89 -25.53
CA LYS A 173 -7.46 8.24 -25.24
C LYS A 173 -8.37 8.21 -26.48
N GLU A 174 -7.81 8.29 -27.69
CA GLU A 174 -8.60 8.17 -28.93
C GLU A 174 -8.82 6.71 -29.37
N ARG A 175 -8.01 5.75 -28.89
CA ARG A 175 -8.11 4.35 -29.32
C ARG A 175 -9.18 3.54 -28.58
N SER A 176 -9.46 3.81 -27.30
CA SER A 176 -10.42 2.99 -26.54
C SER A 176 -11.90 3.28 -26.86
N SER A 177 -12.18 4.31 -27.67
CA SER A 177 -13.54 4.72 -28.03
C SER A 177 -13.99 4.27 -29.44
N GLN A 178 -13.17 3.53 -30.20
CA GLN A 178 -13.47 3.20 -31.60
C GLN A 178 -13.80 1.74 -31.93
N GLU A 179 -13.79 0.79 -31.00
CA GLU A 179 -14.18 -0.61 -31.31
C GLU A 179 -15.50 -1.02 -30.66
N ALA A 180 -16.60 -0.54 -31.26
CA ALA A 180 -17.90 -1.20 -31.20
C ALA A 180 -18.46 -1.30 -32.63
N PRO A 181 -18.70 -2.50 -33.19
CA PRO A 181 -19.13 -2.59 -34.57
C PRO A 181 -20.62 -2.26 -34.67
N ARG A 182 -20.94 -1.08 -35.20
CA ARG A 182 -22.29 -0.80 -35.71
C ARG A 182 -22.23 -0.27 -37.13
N ARG A 183 -22.69 -1.14 -38.04
CA ARG A 183 -23.14 -0.81 -39.40
C ARG A 183 -24.15 0.35 -39.34
N LEU A 184 -23.96 1.38 -40.15
CA LEU A 184 -24.99 2.03 -41.00
C LEU A 184 -24.41 3.25 -41.76
N HIS A 185 -25.05 3.56 -42.88
CA HIS A 185 -24.56 4.31 -44.03
C HIS A 185 -24.39 5.83 -43.86
N SER A 186 -23.40 6.35 -44.59
CA SER A 186 -23.27 7.65 -45.27
C SER A 186 -24.23 8.81 -44.94
N HIS A 187 -23.70 9.96 -44.50
CA HIS A 187 -23.65 11.22 -45.28
C HIS A 187 -23.15 12.44 -44.46
N ARG A 188 -22.29 13.22 -45.12
CA ARG A 188 -22.02 14.67 -45.03
C ARG A 188 -21.42 15.29 -43.74
N LEU A 189 -20.20 15.79 -43.95
CA LEU A 189 -19.49 16.82 -43.19
C LEU A 189 -20.34 18.08 -42.96
N SER A 190 -20.41 18.52 -41.69
CA SER A 190 -20.52 19.95 -41.36
C SER A 190 -19.78 20.23 -40.06
N THR A 191 -18.82 21.14 -40.16
CA THR A 191 -17.96 21.70 -39.14
C THR A 191 -18.76 22.40 -38.04
N ARG A 192 -18.65 21.90 -36.80
CA ARG A 192 -18.82 22.70 -35.58
C ARG A 192 -18.13 21.98 -34.43
N ILE A 193 -16.89 22.39 -34.11
CA ILE A 193 -16.22 21.99 -32.87
C ILE A 193 -17.07 22.57 -31.73
N LYS A 194 -17.96 21.76 -31.18
CA LYS A 194 -18.54 22.03 -29.86
C LYS A 194 -17.40 21.84 -28.87
N ARG A 195 -17.04 22.91 -28.16
CA ARG A 195 -16.32 22.78 -26.89
C ARG A 195 -17.14 21.79 -26.06
N LEU A 196 -16.59 20.59 -25.85
CA LEU A 196 -17.09 19.68 -24.84
C LEU A 196 -16.83 20.37 -23.51
N ASP A 197 -17.91 20.72 -22.81
CA ASP A 197 -17.84 21.11 -21.42
C ASP A 197 -17.05 20.06 -20.65
N SER A 198 -15.91 20.46 -20.10
CA SER A 198 -14.99 19.63 -19.32
C SER A 198 -15.52 19.33 -17.91
N THR A 199 -16.84 19.28 -17.73
CA THR A 199 -17.49 19.09 -16.43
C THR A 199 -17.79 17.64 -16.10
N ALA A 200 -17.44 16.69 -16.97
CA ALA A 200 -17.37 15.28 -16.63
C ALA A 200 -15.97 14.92 -16.11
N GLN A 201 -15.58 15.53 -15.00
CA GLN A 201 -14.49 15.00 -14.18
C GLN A 201 -15.01 13.70 -13.58
N THR A 202 -14.52 12.56 -14.06
CA THR A 202 -14.83 11.25 -13.48
C THR A 202 -14.27 11.21 -12.07
N THR A 203 -15.07 11.54 -11.07
CA THR A 203 -14.70 11.49 -9.65
C THR A 203 -14.60 10.06 -9.12
N ARG A 204 -13.95 9.12 -9.83
CA ARG A 204 -14.05 7.68 -9.53
C ARG A 204 -12.80 6.81 -9.75
N ASP A 205 -11.60 7.29 -9.46
CA ASP A 205 -10.39 6.48 -9.63
C ASP A 205 -9.58 6.27 -8.33
N THR A 206 -10.21 6.25 -7.15
CA THR A 206 -9.56 5.89 -5.86
C THR A 206 -10.09 4.57 -5.31
N TRP A 207 -9.28 3.85 -4.52
CA TRP A 207 -9.72 2.59 -3.90
C TRP A 207 -10.83 2.83 -2.85
N PHE A 208 -10.76 3.96 -2.15
CA PHE A 208 -11.72 4.32 -1.10
C PHE A 208 -12.49 5.58 -1.46
N PRO A 209 -13.70 5.79 -0.91
CA PRO A 209 -14.36 7.09 -0.97
C PRO A 209 -13.46 8.17 -0.36
N VAL A 210 -13.20 9.23 -1.14
CA VAL A 210 -12.39 10.37 -0.70
C VAL A 210 -13.32 11.50 -0.26
N ASN A 211 -13.05 12.05 0.92
CA ASN A 211 -13.79 13.18 1.50
C ASN A 211 -13.08 14.50 1.20
N ASP A 212 -11.79 14.57 1.52
CA ASP A 212 -10.93 15.72 1.22
C ASP A 212 -9.65 15.22 0.53
N PRO A 213 -9.62 15.19 -0.81
CA PRO A 213 -8.45 14.79 -1.60
C PRO A 213 -7.15 15.50 -1.22
N ALA A 214 -7.24 16.70 -0.62
CA ALA A 214 -6.06 17.45 -0.22
C ALA A 214 -5.44 16.89 1.08
N LYS A 215 -6.23 16.23 1.94
CA LYS A 215 -5.86 15.87 3.31
C LYS A 215 -5.92 14.39 3.61
N ASP A 216 -6.79 13.64 2.95
CA ASP A 216 -7.09 12.25 3.29
C ASP A 216 -5.84 11.37 3.26
N ALA A 217 -4.95 11.53 2.27
CA ALA A 217 -3.67 10.83 2.21
C ALA A 217 -2.76 11.14 3.42
N TYR A 218 -2.76 12.40 3.90
CA TYR A 218 -2.00 12.81 5.08
C TYR A 218 -2.59 12.26 6.38
N ILE A 219 -3.92 12.24 6.51
CA ILE A 219 -4.61 11.65 7.65
C ILE A 219 -4.33 10.15 7.72
N VAL A 220 -4.44 9.45 6.59
CA VAL A 220 -4.17 8.01 6.49
C VAL A 220 -2.71 7.69 6.79
N ALA A 221 -1.76 8.44 6.21
CA ALA A 221 -0.34 8.25 6.48
C ALA A 221 -0.01 8.43 7.98
N ARG A 222 -0.59 9.45 8.63
CA ARG A 222 -0.44 9.69 10.07
C ARG A 222 -0.99 8.52 10.88
N ASN A 223 -2.19 8.02 10.57
CA ASN A 223 -2.80 6.90 11.29
C ASN A 223 -2.00 5.60 11.08
N LEU A 224 -1.49 5.34 9.87
CA LEU A 224 -0.59 4.20 9.61
C LEU A 224 0.69 4.28 10.46
N LEU A 225 1.30 5.46 10.59
CA LEU A 225 2.46 5.68 11.45
C LEU A 225 2.14 5.42 12.93
N LEU A 226 0.99 5.87 13.41
CA LEU A 226 0.55 5.63 14.78
C LEU A 226 0.19 4.15 15.03
N CYS A 227 -0.47 3.47 14.09
CA CYS A 227 -0.67 2.02 14.11
C CYS A 227 0.65 1.28 14.26
N HIS A 228 1.64 1.63 13.42
CA HIS A 228 2.98 1.05 13.46
C HIS A 228 3.63 1.25 14.83
N ALA A 229 3.78 2.50 15.28
CA ALA A 229 4.53 2.82 16.47
C ALA A 229 3.86 2.27 17.75
N THR A 230 2.53 2.27 17.80
CA THR A 230 1.78 1.71 18.95
C THR A 230 1.89 0.18 18.99
N ALA A 231 1.84 -0.51 17.85
CA ALA A 231 2.07 -1.95 17.78
C ALA A 231 3.50 -2.33 18.17
N VAL A 232 4.50 -1.54 17.75
CA VAL A 232 5.90 -1.72 18.17
C VAL A 232 6.05 -1.53 19.67
N GLN A 233 5.47 -0.47 20.24
CA GLN A 233 5.49 -0.23 21.68
C GLN A 233 4.86 -1.40 22.44
N SER A 234 3.70 -1.91 21.98
CA SER A 234 3.09 -3.09 22.59
C SER A 234 3.97 -4.33 22.48
N TYR A 235 4.52 -4.62 21.29
CA TYR A 235 5.43 -5.75 21.08
C TYR A 235 6.62 -5.72 22.03
N ARG A 236 7.34 -4.59 22.08
CA ARG A 236 8.52 -4.42 22.93
C ARG A 236 8.20 -4.59 24.41
N LYS A 237 7.08 -4.01 24.85
CA LYS A 237 6.66 -4.03 26.25
C LYS A 237 6.18 -5.41 26.71
N ASN A 238 5.38 -6.07 25.88
CA ASN A 238 4.56 -7.20 26.30
C ASN A 238 5.02 -8.54 25.71
N PHE A 239 5.90 -8.57 24.70
CA PHE A 239 6.22 -9.80 23.94
C PHE A 239 7.72 -10.01 23.69
N GLN A 240 8.44 -8.96 23.30
CA GLN A 240 9.82 -9.08 22.82
C GLN A 240 10.77 -9.71 23.85
N VAL A 241 10.55 -9.44 25.15
CA VAL A 241 11.40 -9.95 26.25
C VAL A 241 11.46 -11.48 26.29
N PHE A 242 10.39 -12.18 25.93
CA PHE A 242 10.35 -13.66 25.93
C PHE A 242 10.25 -14.28 24.54
N GLN A 243 9.84 -13.51 23.53
CA GLN A 243 9.80 -13.99 22.15
C GLN A 243 11.12 -13.78 21.41
N GLU A 244 11.96 -12.84 21.85
CA GLU A 244 13.29 -12.56 21.26
C GLU A 244 13.24 -12.31 19.74
N GLY A 245 12.15 -11.71 19.25
CA GLY A 245 11.99 -11.32 17.85
C GLY A 245 12.29 -9.84 17.61
N GLU A 246 12.34 -9.47 16.33
CA GLU A 246 12.52 -8.10 15.86
C GLU A 246 11.24 -7.61 15.17
N ILE A 247 10.96 -6.31 15.27
CA ILE A 247 9.80 -5.69 14.63
C ILE A 247 10.18 -4.46 13.80
N GLY A 248 9.56 -4.36 12.62
CA GLY A 248 9.91 -3.40 11.60
C GLY A 248 8.74 -2.90 10.77
N ILE A 249 9.08 -2.17 9.70
CA ILE A 249 8.15 -1.69 8.67
C ILE A 249 8.77 -1.91 7.28
N ALA A 250 7.96 -2.22 6.28
CA ALA A 250 8.40 -2.34 4.90
C ALA A 250 7.94 -1.11 4.11
N LEU A 251 8.90 -0.36 3.60
CA LEU A 251 8.68 0.87 2.83
C LEU A 251 9.01 0.62 1.36
N ASN A 252 8.33 1.32 0.46
CA ASN A 252 8.70 1.34 -0.95
C ASN A 252 9.35 2.66 -1.35
N SER A 253 10.25 2.57 -2.33
CA SER A 253 10.90 3.73 -2.92
C SER A 253 11.31 3.44 -4.36
N CYS A 254 11.22 4.46 -5.22
CA CYS A 254 11.93 4.47 -6.50
C CYS A 254 13.32 5.09 -6.31
N CYS A 255 14.24 4.79 -7.23
CA CYS A 255 15.45 5.60 -7.34
C CYS A 255 15.11 6.88 -8.12
N HIS A 256 15.38 8.04 -7.53
CA HIS A 256 15.07 9.34 -8.14
C HIS A 256 16.35 9.95 -8.72
N TYR A 257 16.35 10.19 -10.03
CA TYR A 257 17.44 10.88 -10.73
C TYR A 257 17.01 12.28 -11.16
N PRO A 258 17.89 13.30 -11.13
CA PRO A 258 17.53 14.62 -11.65
C PRO A 258 17.37 14.56 -13.17
N PHE A 259 16.30 15.14 -13.71
CA PHE A 259 16.07 15.20 -15.17
C PHE A 259 17.19 15.95 -15.90
N GLN A 260 17.84 16.92 -15.24
CA GLN A 260 18.99 17.66 -15.79
C GLN A 260 20.18 17.62 -14.82
N LYS A 261 21.34 17.13 -15.30
CA LYS A 261 22.58 16.94 -14.51
C LYS A 261 23.16 18.21 -13.86
N LEU A 262 22.81 19.40 -14.33
CA LEU A 262 23.50 20.67 -14.00
C LEU A 262 22.82 21.50 -12.92
N LEU A 263 21.66 21.10 -12.42
CA LEU A 263 21.00 21.78 -11.32
C LEU A 263 21.20 20.93 -10.06
N GLY A 264 21.68 21.54 -8.98
CA GLY A 264 21.64 20.97 -7.63
C GLY A 264 20.19 20.80 -7.22
N ASP A 265 19.55 19.75 -7.73
CA ASP A 265 18.11 19.71 -7.85
C ASP A 265 17.48 19.25 -6.53
N HIS A 266 16.98 20.22 -5.77
CA HIS A 266 16.17 19.98 -4.58
C HIS A 266 14.93 19.10 -4.87
N SER A 267 14.51 18.94 -6.13
CA SER A 267 13.39 18.06 -6.52
C SER A 267 13.66 16.59 -6.19
N VAL A 268 14.89 16.10 -6.36
CA VAL A 268 15.25 14.70 -6.02
C VAL A 268 15.11 14.46 -4.53
N LYS A 269 15.57 15.42 -3.71
CA LYS A 269 15.39 15.34 -2.25
C LYS A 269 13.90 15.36 -1.91
N ARG A 270 13.10 16.26 -2.50
CA ARG A 270 11.66 16.31 -2.25
C ARG A 270 10.95 15.03 -2.66
N ALA A 271 11.32 14.42 -3.78
CA ALA A 271 10.77 13.13 -4.19
C ALA A 271 11.06 12.04 -3.14
N TYR A 272 12.30 11.96 -2.63
CA TYR A 272 12.61 11.06 -1.51
C TYR A 272 11.82 11.41 -0.24
N ASP A 273 11.77 12.69 0.13
CA ASP A 273 11.09 13.16 1.34
C ASP A 273 9.58 12.83 1.29
N PHE A 274 8.91 13.05 0.16
CA PHE A 274 7.47 12.78 0.00
C PHE A 274 7.14 11.30 -0.29
N MET A 275 8.15 10.46 -0.56
CA MET A 275 7.95 9.02 -0.74
C MET A 275 8.42 8.24 0.49
N ILE A 276 9.70 7.86 0.53
CA ILE A 276 10.24 7.05 1.62
C ILE A 276 10.44 7.86 2.91
N GLY A 277 10.87 9.12 2.80
CA GLY A 277 11.13 10.00 3.95
C GLY A 277 9.86 10.27 4.76
N TRP A 278 8.70 10.31 4.11
CA TRP A 278 7.41 10.55 4.73
C TRP A 278 7.10 9.53 5.83
N PHE A 279 7.59 8.30 5.69
CA PHE A 279 7.41 7.23 6.67
C PHE A 279 8.70 6.89 7.43
N LEU A 280 9.87 7.00 6.79
CA LEU A 280 11.15 6.65 7.41
C LEU A 280 11.61 7.70 8.43
N GLU A 281 11.47 9.00 8.15
CA GLU A 281 11.89 10.02 9.11
C GLU A 281 11.06 10.01 10.40
N PRO A 282 9.71 9.83 10.37
CA PRO A 282 8.94 9.70 11.60
C PRO A 282 9.41 8.54 12.48
N VAL A 283 9.65 7.35 11.93
CA VAL A 283 10.05 6.18 12.74
C VAL A 283 11.49 6.25 13.26
N ILE A 284 12.35 7.10 12.66
CA ILE A 284 13.73 7.30 13.14
C ILE A 284 13.81 8.51 14.08
N TYR A 285 13.20 9.63 13.72
CA TYR A 285 13.39 10.93 14.37
C TYR A 285 12.16 11.46 15.10
N GLY A 286 10.98 10.88 14.87
CA GLY A 286 9.70 11.33 15.44
C GLY A 286 9.08 12.54 14.71
N GLN A 287 9.58 12.90 13.53
CA GLN A 287 9.13 14.08 12.78
C GLN A 287 9.04 13.79 11.28
N PHE A 288 8.20 14.55 10.58
CA PHE A 288 8.17 14.53 9.12
C PHE A 288 9.39 15.24 8.53
N PRO A 289 9.78 14.92 7.28
CA PRO A 289 10.80 15.67 6.57
C PRO A 289 10.47 17.16 6.48
N GLN A 290 11.50 18.00 6.62
CA GLN A 290 11.34 19.45 6.64
C GLN A 290 10.66 19.99 5.36
N SER A 291 10.99 19.45 4.19
CA SER A 291 10.38 19.89 2.92
C SER A 291 8.88 19.61 2.85
N MET A 292 8.40 18.53 3.50
CA MET A 292 6.98 18.23 3.61
C MET A 292 6.27 19.24 4.50
N LEU A 293 6.87 19.58 5.65
CA LEU A 293 6.31 20.57 6.58
C LEU A 293 6.21 21.96 5.92
N GLU A 294 7.15 22.31 5.05
CA GLU A 294 7.16 23.58 4.34
C GLU A 294 6.13 23.62 3.21
N ASN A 295 6.13 22.60 2.35
CA ASN A 295 5.31 22.61 1.14
C ASN A 295 3.86 22.18 1.41
N ALA A 296 3.64 21.18 2.27
CA ALA A 296 2.32 20.66 2.62
C ALA A 296 1.72 21.33 3.87
N LYS A 297 2.24 22.49 4.31
CA LYS A 297 1.87 23.16 5.57
C LYS A 297 0.37 23.36 5.83
N ALA A 298 -0.44 23.40 4.76
CA ALA A 298 -1.89 23.55 4.85
C ALA A 298 -2.62 22.22 5.10
N ASN A 299 -1.97 21.10 4.80
CA ASN A 299 -2.54 19.76 4.77
C ASN A 299 -1.91 18.82 5.81
N ILE A 300 -0.62 19.00 6.14
CA ILE A 300 0.09 18.20 7.13
C ILE A 300 0.08 18.86 8.52
N VAL A 301 -0.24 18.08 9.53
CA VAL A 301 -0.19 18.50 10.94
C VAL A 301 1.02 17.84 11.61
N PRO A 302 1.96 18.59 12.18
CA PRO A 302 3.08 18.03 12.94
C PRO A 302 2.62 17.13 14.08
N PHE A 303 3.45 16.15 14.46
CA PHE A 303 3.19 15.30 15.60
C PHE A 303 3.20 16.09 16.91
N SER A 304 2.33 15.71 17.84
CA SER A 304 2.44 16.15 19.24
C SER A 304 3.68 15.56 19.89
N GLU A 305 4.13 16.15 21.01
CA GLU A 305 5.29 15.62 21.76
C GLU A 305 5.13 14.14 22.12
N LYS A 306 3.93 13.73 22.53
CA LYS A 306 3.63 12.32 22.87
C LYS A 306 3.82 11.41 21.66
N GLU A 307 3.37 11.84 20.49
CA GLU A 307 3.49 11.06 19.25
C GLU A 307 4.92 11.03 18.73
N THR A 308 5.65 12.15 18.82
CA THR A 308 7.08 12.21 18.53
C THR A 308 7.85 11.18 19.35
N GLN A 309 7.61 11.10 20.66
CA GLN A 309 8.27 10.12 21.52
C GLN A 309 7.84 8.67 21.22
N LEU A 310 6.60 8.47 20.79
CA LEU A 310 6.10 7.14 20.41
C LEU A 310 6.75 6.64 19.10
N LEU A 311 6.88 7.52 18.11
CA LEU A 311 7.41 7.21 16.78
C LEU A 311 8.93 7.09 16.75
N LYS A 312 9.63 7.93 17.52
CA LYS A 312 11.09 7.99 17.49
C LYS A 312 11.71 6.65 17.88
N HIS A 313 12.53 6.10 16.99
CA HIS A 313 13.17 4.78 17.13
C HIS A 313 12.15 3.62 17.28
N SER A 314 10.95 3.73 16.70
CA SER A 314 9.94 2.66 16.72
C SER A 314 10.25 1.51 15.75
N ILE A 315 11.51 1.14 15.56
CA ILE A 315 11.92 0.18 14.54
C ILE A 315 13.19 -0.57 14.95
N ASP A 316 13.25 -1.88 14.70
CA ASP A 316 14.46 -2.71 14.85
C ASP A 316 15.14 -2.93 13.49
N PHE A 317 14.34 -3.18 12.44
CA PHE A 317 14.77 -3.28 11.04
C PHE A 317 13.75 -2.61 10.12
N TRP A 318 14.17 -2.27 8.89
CA TRP A 318 13.25 -1.84 7.84
C TRP A 318 13.46 -2.66 6.56
N GLY A 319 12.37 -2.92 5.85
CA GLY A 319 12.40 -3.52 4.52
C GLY A 319 12.27 -2.45 3.44
N LEU A 320 13.02 -2.60 2.34
CA LEU A 320 12.88 -1.76 1.15
C LEU A 320 12.29 -2.58 0.00
N ASN A 321 11.07 -2.26 -0.41
CA ASN A 321 10.50 -2.74 -1.67
C ASN A 321 10.98 -1.80 -2.79
N TYR A 322 11.86 -2.30 -3.65
CA TYR A 322 12.45 -1.56 -4.76
C TYR A 322 12.07 -2.22 -6.10
N TYR A 323 11.63 -1.41 -7.05
CA TYR A 323 11.17 -1.89 -8.36
C TYR A 323 11.83 -1.15 -9.53
N THR A 324 11.88 0.18 -9.48
CA THR A 324 12.26 1.01 -10.63
C THR A 324 12.92 2.32 -10.21
N ALA A 325 13.30 3.09 -11.23
CA ALA A 325 13.79 4.44 -11.11
C ALA A 325 13.00 5.41 -11.99
N ASP A 326 13.02 6.69 -11.65
CA ASP A 326 12.43 7.77 -12.43
C ASP A 326 13.37 8.97 -12.52
N PHE A 327 13.04 9.87 -13.44
CA PHE A 327 13.62 11.21 -13.47
C PHE A 327 12.65 12.20 -12.86
N VAL A 328 13.17 13.05 -11.98
CA VAL A 328 12.43 14.10 -11.29
C VAL A 328 12.91 15.46 -11.76
N ALA A 329 11.97 16.37 -11.96
CA ALA A 329 12.24 17.78 -12.15
C ALA A 329 11.38 18.63 -11.21
N ASN A 330 11.86 19.82 -10.89
CA ASN A 330 11.07 20.80 -10.15
C ASN A 330 9.89 21.30 -10.98
N GLU A 331 8.68 21.25 -10.41
CA GLU A 331 7.48 21.87 -10.97
C GLU A 331 6.89 22.86 -9.96
N ARG A 332 6.63 24.11 -10.38
CA ARG A 332 6.14 25.15 -9.47
C ARG A 332 4.65 24.99 -9.21
N ASP A 333 3.89 24.70 -10.26
CA ASP A 333 2.44 24.58 -10.22
C ASP A 333 2.02 23.18 -10.73
N PRO A 334 2.38 22.11 -9.99
CA PRO A 334 2.07 20.74 -10.41
C PRO A 334 0.54 20.53 -10.50
N PRO A 335 0.08 19.72 -11.47
CA PRO A 335 -1.33 19.39 -11.58
C PRO A 335 -1.78 18.56 -10.37
N GLY A 336 -3.05 18.72 -9.96
CA GLY A 336 -3.65 17.97 -8.85
C GLY A 336 -3.90 18.81 -7.60
N VAL A 337 -4.18 18.13 -6.48
CA VAL A 337 -4.42 18.73 -5.16
C VAL A 337 -3.75 17.88 -4.07
N GLY A 338 -3.48 18.47 -2.90
CA GLY A 338 -2.87 17.76 -1.78
C GLY A 338 -1.53 17.15 -2.12
N TYR A 339 -1.36 15.87 -1.76
CA TYR A 339 -0.12 15.13 -1.95
C TYR A 339 0.52 15.29 -3.34
N ALA A 340 -0.27 15.20 -4.42
CA ALA A 340 0.24 15.33 -5.78
C ALA A 340 0.85 16.73 -6.04
N ALA A 341 0.22 17.79 -5.52
CA ALA A 341 0.65 19.15 -5.73
C ALA A 341 1.74 19.62 -4.74
N ASP A 342 1.66 19.17 -3.48
CA ASP A 342 2.55 19.63 -2.40
C ASP A 342 4.02 19.19 -2.61
N GLN A 343 4.27 18.19 -3.46
CA GLN A 343 5.63 17.73 -3.78
C GLN A 343 6.47 18.77 -4.55
N HIS A 344 5.83 19.62 -5.35
CA HIS A 344 6.50 20.49 -6.34
C HIS A 344 7.47 19.73 -7.25
N CYS A 345 7.06 18.53 -7.69
CA CYS A 345 7.84 17.64 -8.53
C CYS A 345 7.00 17.16 -9.72
N ILE A 346 7.65 16.95 -10.86
CA ILE A 346 7.11 16.19 -11.98
C ILE A 346 8.03 15.01 -12.28
N TYR A 347 7.42 13.86 -12.59
CA TYR A 347 8.10 12.59 -12.77
C TYR A 347 8.06 12.16 -14.24
N SER A 348 9.16 11.59 -14.72
CA SER A 348 9.27 10.96 -16.04
C SER A 348 9.82 9.54 -15.90
N TYR A 349 9.06 8.56 -16.36
CA TYR A 349 9.40 7.15 -16.24
C TYR A 349 10.13 6.65 -17.49
N PHE A 350 11.24 5.94 -17.27
CA PHE A 350 11.79 5.01 -18.24
C PHE A 350 11.41 3.59 -17.84
N PHE A 351 10.77 2.84 -18.73
CA PHE A 351 10.97 1.39 -18.70
C PHE A 351 12.42 1.16 -19.08
N ILE A 352 13.23 0.62 -18.16
CA ILE A 352 14.53 0.08 -18.52
C ILE A 352 14.24 -1.15 -19.39
N MET A 353 14.17 -0.96 -20.70
CA MET A 353 14.44 -2.07 -21.62
C MET A 353 15.90 -2.41 -21.41
N VAL A 354 16.16 -3.57 -20.79
CA VAL A 354 17.48 -4.19 -20.86
C VAL A 354 17.69 -4.56 -22.33
N VAL A 355 18.38 -3.69 -23.06
CA VAL A 355 18.84 -4.02 -24.41
C VAL A 355 19.99 -5.01 -24.23
N ASP A 356 19.71 -6.28 -24.44
CA ASP A 356 20.77 -7.26 -24.70
C ASP A 356 21.46 -6.82 -26.00
N GLY A 357 22.72 -6.40 -25.90
CA GLY A 357 23.53 -6.00 -27.05
C GLY A 357 23.71 -7.09 -28.12
N SER A 358 23.29 -8.33 -27.84
CA SER A 358 23.29 -9.45 -28.79
C SER A 358 21.94 -9.69 -29.49
N LYS A 359 20.84 -9.09 -29.01
CA LYS A 359 19.50 -9.23 -29.60
C LYS A 359 18.77 -7.91 -29.44
N GLY A 360 18.73 -7.12 -30.52
CA GLY A 360 18.07 -5.81 -30.55
C GLY A 360 16.65 -5.82 -29.97
N ILE A 361 16.20 -4.61 -29.60
CA ILE A 361 14.93 -4.25 -28.95
C ILE A 361 13.84 -5.33 -29.13
N ILE A 362 13.52 -6.04 -28.04
CA ILE A 362 12.34 -6.91 -27.95
C ILE A 362 11.12 -6.04 -27.65
#